data_AF-A0A660HMG9-F1
#
_entry.id   AF-A0A660HMG9-F1
#
_cell.length_a   1.000
_cell.length_b   1.000
_cell.length_c   1.000
_cell.angle_alpha   90.00
_cell.angle_beta   90.00
_cell.angle_gamma   90.00
#
_symmetry.space_group_name_H-M   'P 1'
#
loop_
_entity.id
_entity.type
_entity.pdbx_description
1 polymer ?
#
loop_
_entity_poly.entity_id
_entity_poly.type
_entity_poly.pdbx_seq_one_letter_code
_entity_poly.pdbx_strand_id
1 'polypeptide(L)'
;MKWPKRKTEKQTILEEIFNAVSHGVMVPFSIVIFCVFCNNKGFQFPLFLLTFTMFMLYLMSCLYHSLSFTKAKRHFQRFDHICIYLLIWGSFLPFLFSSKNTNLFNLIFCISQSFVILIGIFLKIFQFNKGDKIHLILFLLLGWSGIWVIFDSWDIVKKDNNILLFLFLGGVFYSAGILFYNELYKKYYHFIWHLFVILGNLCHVYSIHLLLN
;
A
#
# COMPACT_ATOMS: atom_id res chain seq x y z
N MET A 1 11.07 24.75 -13.98
CA MET A 1 10.73 25.19 -12.60
C MET A 1 11.76 24.59 -11.64
N LYS A 2 12.46 25.39 -10.81
CA LYS A 2 13.45 24.86 -9.84
C LYS A 2 12.72 24.49 -8.55
N TRP A 3 12.78 23.21 -8.15
CA TRP A 3 12.13 22.71 -6.95
C TRP A 3 12.71 23.35 -5.67
N PRO A 4 11.88 23.73 -4.68
CA PRO A 4 12.36 24.31 -3.44
C PRO A 4 13.16 23.29 -2.61
N LYS A 5 14.43 23.60 -2.35
CA LYS A 5 15.33 22.77 -1.54
C LYS A 5 15.27 23.16 -0.06
N ARG A 6 15.50 22.21 0.85
CA ARG A 6 15.56 22.45 2.31
C ARG A 6 16.98 22.27 2.86
N LYS A 7 17.25 22.91 4.01
CA LYS A 7 18.57 22.98 4.65
C LYS A 7 18.87 21.83 5.64
N THR A 8 17.85 21.10 6.10
CA THR A 8 17.98 20.05 7.13
C THR A 8 17.28 18.77 6.69
N GLU A 9 17.58 17.65 7.34
CA GLU A 9 16.91 16.36 7.10
C GLU A 9 15.56 16.21 7.83
N LYS A 10 15.18 17.16 8.68
CA LYS A 10 13.90 17.09 9.43
C LYS A 10 12.80 17.83 8.68
N GLN A 11 11.63 17.20 8.60
CA GLN A 11 10.43 17.86 8.07
C GLN A 11 9.94 18.95 9.02
N THR A 12 9.39 20.01 8.44
CA THR A 12 8.77 21.12 9.17
C THR A 12 7.41 20.71 9.73
N ILE A 13 6.88 21.46 10.72
CA ILE A 13 5.54 21.24 11.28
C ILE A 13 4.48 21.21 10.17
N LEU A 14 4.58 22.15 9.21
CA LEU A 14 3.62 22.24 8.10
C LEU A 14 3.68 21.00 7.20
N GLU A 15 4.87 20.48 6.90
CA GLU A 15 5.03 19.23 6.13
C GLU A 15 4.45 18.03 6.87
N GLU A 16 4.69 17.90 8.18
CA GLU A 16 4.12 16.84 9.00
C GLU A 16 2.58 16.94 9.07
N ILE A 17 2.01 18.16 9.12
CA ILE A 17 0.55 18.38 9.01
C ILE A 17 0.02 17.90 7.65
N PHE A 18 0.66 18.27 6.54
CA PHE A 18 0.23 17.83 5.22
C PHE A 18 0.28 16.31 5.07
N ASN A 19 1.34 15.66 5.58
CA ASN A 19 1.44 14.21 5.57
C ASN A 19 0.37 13.53 6.43
N ALA A 20 0.10 14.08 7.63
CA ALA A 20 -0.92 13.55 8.52
C ALA A 20 -2.31 13.69 7.90
N VAL A 21 -2.63 14.84 7.32
CA VAL A 21 -3.93 15.11 6.69
C VAL A 21 -4.14 14.24 5.45
N SER A 22 -3.13 14.08 4.58
CA SER A 22 -3.31 13.29 3.35
C SER A 22 -3.73 11.85 3.61
N HIS A 23 -3.08 11.17 4.55
CA HIS A 23 -3.47 9.82 4.95
C HIS A 23 -4.64 9.80 5.95
N GLY A 24 -4.77 10.81 6.81
CA GLY A 24 -5.88 10.94 7.75
C GLY A 24 -7.24 11.00 7.08
N VAL A 25 -7.35 11.71 5.94
CA VAL A 25 -8.59 11.74 5.13
C VAL A 25 -8.92 10.36 4.58
N MET A 26 -7.93 9.51 4.29
CA MET A 26 -8.17 8.18 3.74
C MET A 26 -8.69 7.16 4.78
N VAL A 27 -8.60 7.46 6.07
CA VAL A 27 -9.14 6.61 7.14
C VAL A 27 -10.67 6.43 7.02
N PRO A 28 -11.50 7.51 7.02
CA PRO A 28 -12.94 7.36 6.80
C PRO A 28 -13.27 6.84 5.40
N PHE A 29 -12.53 7.22 4.36
CA PHE A 29 -12.70 6.64 3.02
C PHE A 29 -12.53 5.12 3.01
N SER A 30 -11.61 4.58 3.81
CA SER A 30 -11.42 3.14 3.91
C SER A 30 -12.62 2.41 4.51
N ILE A 31 -13.30 3.05 5.46
CA ILE A 31 -14.55 2.54 6.03
C ILE A 31 -15.66 2.60 4.98
N VAL A 32 -15.75 3.69 4.22
CA VAL A 32 -16.73 3.81 3.12
C VAL A 32 -16.51 2.71 2.08
N ILE A 33 -15.28 2.46 1.67
CA ILE A 33 -14.94 1.37 0.72
C ILE A 33 -15.34 0.01 1.30
N PHE A 34 -15.10 -0.24 2.59
CA PHE A 34 -15.59 -1.45 3.25
C PHE A 34 -17.12 -1.57 3.18
N CYS A 35 -17.87 -0.51 3.47
CA CYS A 35 -19.33 -0.53 3.37
C CYS A 35 -19.84 -0.80 1.95
N VAL A 36 -19.13 -0.31 0.92
CA VAL A 36 -19.47 -0.60 -0.49
C VAL A 36 -19.20 -2.08 -0.82
N PHE A 37 -18.13 -2.66 -0.27
CA PHE A 37 -17.69 -4.01 -0.61
C PHE A 37 -18.26 -5.13 0.25
N CYS A 38 -18.71 -4.85 1.48
CA CYS A 38 -19.04 -5.88 2.48
C CYS A 38 -20.21 -6.80 2.09
N ASN A 39 -21.09 -6.36 1.17
CA ASN A 39 -22.25 -7.13 0.73
C ASN A 39 -21.96 -8.10 -0.44
N ASN A 40 -20.73 -8.13 -0.96
CA ASN A 40 -20.36 -9.04 -2.05
C ASN A 40 -20.24 -10.49 -1.55
N LYS A 41 -21.29 -11.28 -1.79
CA LYS A 41 -21.36 -12.70 -1.40
C LYS A 41 -20.21 -13.47 -2.04
N GLY A 42 -19.54 -14.31 -1.26
CA GLY A 42 -18.37 -15.08 -1.70
C GLY A 42 -17.02 -14.35 -1.57
N PHE A 43 -17.02 -13.01 -1.43
CA PHE A 43 -15.79 -12.20 -1.34
C PHE A 43 -15.65 -11.45 0.00
N GLN A 44 -16.53 -11.71 0.96
CA GLN A 44 -16.57 -10.99 2.24
C GLN A 44 -15.21 -11.01 2.97
N PHE A 45 -14.58 -12.18 3.05
CA PHE A 45 -13.29 -12.35 3.73
C PHE A 45 -12.13 -11.59 3.05
N PRO A 46 -11.84 -11.79 1.74
CA PRO A 46 -10.75 -11.05 1.09
C PRO A 46 -10.99 -9.54 1.05
N LEU A 47 -12.24 -9.09 0.92
CA LEU A 47 -12.57 -7.65 0.92
C LEU A 47 -12.47 -7.04 2.31
N PHE A 48 -12.82 -7.77 3.37
CA PHE A 48 -12.55 -7.35 4.75
C PHE A 48 -11.04 -7.17 4.99
N LEU A 49 -10.21 -8.14 4.60
CA LEU A 49 -8.75 -8.04 4.79
C LEU A 49 -8.12 -6.89 3.99
N LEU A 50 -8.53 -6.69 2.74
CA LEU A 50 -8.11 -5.54 1.93
C LEU A 50 -8.41 -4.22 2.66
N THR A 51 -9.67 -4.01 3.03
CA THR A 51 -10.11 -2.74 3.60
C THR A 51 -9.59 -2.51 5.01
N PHE A 52 -9.40 -3.57 5.79
CA PHE A 52 -8.77 -3.51 7.11
C PHE A 52 -7.29 -3.12 7.03
N THR A 53 -6.52 -3.75 6.13
CA THR A 53 -5.10 -3.41 5.96
C THR A 53 -4.91 -2.00 5.41
N MET A 54 -5.82 -1.55 4.54
CA MET A 54 -5.90 -0.18 4.06
C MET A 54 -6.19 0.83 5.17
N PHE A 55 -7.21 0.56 6.00
CA PHE A 55 -7.51 1.36 7.18
C PHE A 55 -6.30 1.46 8.12
N MET A 56 -5.64 0.34 8.40
CA MET A 56 -4.47 0.30 9.28
C MET A 56 -3.29 1.09 8.72
N LEU A 57 -2.99 1.00 7.42
CA LEU A 57 -1.95 1.82 6.80
C LEU A 57 -2.22 3.31 7.00
N TYR A 58 -3.41 3.76 6.60
CA TYR A 58 -3.73 5.19 6.66
C TYR A 58 -3.79 5.73 8.09
N LEU A 59 -4.31 4.93 9.02
CA LEU A 59 -4.35 5.30 10.43
C LEU A 59 -2.94 5.39 11.03
N MET A 60 -2.10 4.36 10.84
CA MET A 60 -0.76 4.34 11.41
C MET A 60 0.13 5.42 10.81
N SER A 61 -0.04 5.72 9.52
CA SER A 61 0.65 6.82 8.85
C SER A 61 0.22 8.19 9.36
N CYS A 62 -1.09 8.40 9.51
CA CYS A 62 -1.63 9.63 10.10
C CYS A 62 -1.08 9.85 11.52
N LEU A 63 -1.08 8.80 12.36
CA LEU A 63 -0.55 8.87 13.71
C LEU A 63 0.96 9.08 13.75
N TYR A 64 1.71 8.46 12.84
CA TYR A 64 3.17 8.66 12.70
C TYR A 64 3.53 10.14 12.51
N HIS A 65 2.83 10.82 11.59
CA HIS A 65 3.07 12.23 11.30
C HIS A 65 2.47 13.17 12.36
N SER A 66 1.31 12.85 12.91
CA SER A 66 0.67 13.62 13.99
C SER A 66 1.52 13.62 15.27
N LEU A 67 2.23 12.52 15.54
CA LEU A 67 3.06 12.35 16.74
C LEU A 67 4.54 12.63 16.48
N SER A 68 4.87 13.33 15.38
CA SER A 68 6.22 13.58 14.90
C SER A 68 7.14 14.35 15.88
N PHE A 69 6.56 15.07 16.84
CA PHE A 69 7.31 15.82 17.87
C PHE A 69 7.32 15.13 19.24
N THR A 70 6.89 13.87 19.31
CA THR A 70 6.82 13.09 20.54
C THR A 70 7.77 11.89 20.52
N LYS A 71 8.02 11.27 21.68
CA LYS A 71 8.77 10.00 21.78
C LYS A 71 8.05 8.84 21.06
N ALA A 72 6.74 8.96 20.80
CA ALA A 72 5.95 7.93 20.14
C ALA A 72 6.26 7.82 18.63
N LYS A 73 6.84 8.85 18.00
CA LYS A 73 7.16 8.87 16.55
C LYS A 73 7.82 7.57 16.07
N ARG A 74 8.83 7.09 16.81
CA ARG A 74 9.61 5.91 16.41
C ARG A 74 8.78 4.62 16.40
N HIS A 75 7.78 4.51 17.28
CA HIS A 75 6.89 3.35 17.34
C HIS A 75 5.89 3.38 16.20
N PHE A 76 5.22 4.52 15.99
CA PHE A 76 4.28 4.69 14.89
C PHE A 76 4.95 4.63 13.51
N GLN A 77 6.20 5.07 13.40
CA GLN A 77 6.98 4.87 12.19
C GLN A 77 7.13 3.37 11.87
N ARG A 78 7.42 2.53 12.87
CA ARG A 78 7.53 1.07 12.63
C ARG A 78 6.18 0.50 12.19
N PHE A 79 5.09 0.88 12.84
CA PHE A 79 3.74 0.42 12.48
C PHE A 79 3.34 0.86 11.08
N ASP A 80 3.60 2.11 10.70
CA ASP A 80 3.35 2.65 9.36
C ASP A 80 4.04 1.80 8.27
N HIS A 81 5.35 1.52 8.43
CA HIS A 81 6.07 0.69 7.47
C HIS A 81 5.61 -0.78 7.47
N ILE A 82 5.22 -1.33 8.62
CA ILE A 82 4.64 -2.68 8.69
C ILE A 82 3.31 -2.72 7.93
N CYS A 83 2.49 -1.69 8.04
CA CYS A 83 1.21 -1.64 7.34
C CYS A 83 1.36 -1.54 5.82
N ILE A 84 2.47 -1.04 5.28
CA ILE A 84 2.76 -1.10 3.84
C ILE A 84 2.84 -2.57 3.38
N TYR A 85 3.57 -3.42 4.12
CA TYR A 85 3.62 -4.86 3.82
C TYR A 85 2.24 -5.51 3.87
N LEU A 86 1.44 -5.17 4.89
CA LEU A 86 0.10 -5.71 5.06
C LEU A 86 -0.86 -5.25 3.95
N LEU A 87 -0.77 -4.00 3.51
CA LEU A 87 -1.60 -3.51 2.40
C LEU A 87 -1.24 -4.20 1.09
N ILE A 88 0.05 -4.37 0.79
CA ILE A 88 0.48 -5.10 -0.41
C ILE A 88 -0.12 -6.50 -0.41
N TRP A 89 -0.03 -7.21 0.72
CA TRP A 89 -0.63 -8.52 0.90
C TRP A 89 -2.15 -8.53 0.68
N GLY A 90 -2.86 -7.65 1.39
CA GLY A 90 -4.31 -7.54 1.33
C GLY A 90 -4.82 -7.18 -0.07
N SER A 91 -4.03 -6.44 -0.85
CA SER A 91 -4.37 -6.02 -2.21
C SER A 91 -4.46 -7.16 -3.22
N PHE A 92 -3.79 -8.30 -2.97
CA PHE A 92 -3.84 -9.46 -3.85
C PHE A 92 -5.02 -10.39 -3.58
N LEU A 93 -5.56 -10.39 -2.34
CA LEU A 93 -6.54 -11.38 -1.92
C LEU A 93 -7.83 -11.40 -2.75
N PRO A 94 -8.46 -10.26 -3.12
CA PRO A 94 -9.67 -10.30 -3.94
C PRO A 94 -9.46 -10.95 -5.31
N PHE A 95 -8.32 -10.69 -5.96
CA PHE A 95 -7.98 -11.31 -7.24
C PHE A 95 -7.73 -12.81 -7.09
N LEU A 96 -6.94 -13.22 -6.09
CA LEU A 96 -6.67 -14.64 -5.83
C LEU A 96 -7.94 -15.44 -5.52
N PHE A 97 -8.89 -14.85 -4.81
CA PHE A 97 -10.19 -15.47 -4.54
C PHE A 97 -11.14 -15.47 -5.75
N SER A 98 -10.94 -14.55 -6.70
CA SER A 98 -11.73 -14.52 -7.93
C SER A 98 -11.34 -15.62 -8.90
N SER A 99 -10.09 -16.08 -8.85
CA SER A 99 -9.60 -17.14 -9.73
C SER A 99 -10.41 -18.42 -9.54
N LYS A 100 -10.97 -18.92 -10.65
CA LYS A 100 -11.73 -20.18 -10.69
C LYS A 100 -10.87 -21.40 -10.36
N ASN A 101 -9.57 -21.24 -10.52
CA ASN A 101 -8.58 -22.23 -10.18
C ASN A 101 -8.12 -21.94 -8.75
N THR A 102 -8.77 -22.54 -7.75
CA THR A 102 -8.17 -22.71 -6.42
C THR A 102 -7.04 -23.74 -6.51
N ASN A 103 -6.03 -23.43 -7.33
CA ASN A 103 -4.90 -24.30 -7.58
C ASN A 103 -3.94 -24.19 -6.41
N LEU A 104 -3.20 -25.27 -6.16
CA LEU A 104 -2.01 -25.32 -5.30
C LEU A 104 -1.10 -24.08 -5.49
N PHE A 105 -1.10 -23.52 -6.71
CA PHE A 105 -0.42 -22.28 -7.07
C PHE A 105 -0.83 -21.06 -6.22
N ASN A 106 -2.12 -20.78 -6.04
CA ASN A 106 -2.59 -19.62 -5.26
C ASN A 106 -2.24 -19.77 -3.78
N LEU A 107 -2.26 -21.01 -3.27
CA LEU A 107 -1.80 -21.32 -1.93
C LEU A 107 -0.29 -21.07 -1.79
N ILE A 108 0.53 -21.55 -2.73
CA ILE A 108 1.98 -21.32 -2.75
C ILE A 108 2.29 -19.83 -2.84
N PHE A 109 1.59 -19.07 -3.70
CA PHE A 109 1.76 -17.63 -3.81
C PHE A 109 1.45 -16.95 -2.47
N CYS A 110 0.28 -17.21 -1.87
CA CYS A 110 -0.10 -16.67 -0.56
C CYS A 110 0.93 -16.99 0.53
N ILE A 111 1.43 -18.23 0.60
CA ILE A 111 2.43 -18.65 1.58
C ILE A 111 3.75 -17.92 1.33
N SER A 112 4.22 -17.88 0.08
CA SER A 112 5.49 -17.23 -0.29
C SER A 112 5.46 -15.73 -0.01
N GLN A 113 4.37 -15.05 -0.36
CA GLN A 113 4.12 -13.65 -0.03
C GLN A 113 4.15 -13.44 1.48
N SER A 114 3.36 -14.22 2.22
CA SER A 114 3.28 -14.10 3.68
C SER A 114 4.65 -14.30 4.33
N PHE A 115 5.45 -15.24 3.83
CA PHE A 115 6.80 -15.48 4.33
C PHE A 115 7.72 -14.26 4.12
N VAL A 116 7.74 -13.68 2.92
CA VAL A 116 8.57 -12.48 2.64
C VAL A 116 8.09 -11.27 3.44
N ILE A 117 6.77 -11.12 3.65
CA ILE A 117 6.19 -10.09 4.51
C ILE A 117 6.62 -10.27 5.96
N LEU A 118 6.56 -11.49 6.49
CA LEU A 118 7.01 -11.79 7.86
C LEU A 118 8.50 -11.46 8.04
N ILE A 119 9.34 -11.78 7.06
CA ILE A 119 10.75 -11.37 7.05
C ILE A 119 10.85 -9.83 7.05
N GLY A 120 10.10 -9.14 6.19
CA GLY A 120 10.09 -7.67 6.13
C GLY A 120 9.70 -7.03 7.47
N ILE A 121 8.65 -7.54 8.11
CA ILE A 121 8.18 -7.11 9.42
C ILE A 121 9.26 -7.37 10.48
N PHE A 122 9.84 -8.56 10.50
CA PHE A 122 10.93 -8.92 11.40
C PHE A 122 12.11 -7.95 11.25
N LEU A 123 12.61 -7.74 10.03
CA LEU A 123 13.70 -6.81 9.75
C LEU A 123 13.39 -5.38 10.24
N LYS A 124 12.13 -4.94 10.12
CA LYS A 124 11.72 -3.60 10.58
C LYS A 124 11.67 -3.50 12.11
N ILE A 125 11.20 -4.54 12.79
CA ILE A 125 11.13 -4.58 14.26
C ILE A 125 12.53 -4.52 14.88
N PHE A 126 13.47 -5.32 14.35
CA PHE A 126 14.83 -5.43 14.89
C PHE A 126 15.78 -4.31 14.47
N GLN A 127 15.31 -3.32 13.69
CA GLN A 127 16.04 -2.10 13.34
C GLN A 127 17.49 -2.36 12.90
N PHE A 128 17.66 -3.24 11.93
CA PHE A 128 18.92 -3.32 11.21
C PHE A 128 19.15 -1.95 10.53
N ASN A 129 19.98 -1.10 11.18
CA ASN A 129 20.12 0.36 11.01
C ASN A 129 20.53 0.87 9.61
N LYS A 130 20.50 0.01 8.57
CA LYS A 130 20.84 0.33 7.17
C LYS A 130 19.69 0.05 6.18
N GLY A 131 18.47 -0.20 6.68
CA GLY A 131 17.41 -0.92 5.96
C GLY A 131 16.42 -0.15 5.09
N ASP A 132 16.42 1.18 5.02
CA ASP A 132 15.36 1.91 4.28
C ASP A 132 15.32 1.53 2.78
N LYS A 133 16.48 1.29 2.16
CA LYS A 133 16.58 0.81 0.78
C LYS A 133 16.13 -0.64 0.63
N ILE A 134 16.41 -1.49 1.63
CA ILE A 134 16.02 -2.91 1.60
C ILE A 134 14.50 -3.01 1.62
N HIS A 135 13.83 -2.29 2.52
CA HIS A 135 12.37 -2.28 2.59
C HIS A 135 11.75 -1.77 1.28
N LEU A 136 12.30 -0.72 0.69
CA LEU A 136 11.85 -0.18 -0.59
C LEU A 136 11.94 -1.21 -1.74
N ILE A 137 13.06 -1.93 -1.82
CA ILE A 137 13.25 -3.00 -2.82
C ILE A 137 12.25 -4.13 -2.56
N LEU A 138 12.06 -4.53 -1.29
CA LEU A 138 11.08 -5.56 -0.93
C LEU A 138 9.66 -5.13 -1.31
N PHE A 139 9.27 -3.88 -1.05
CA PHE A 139 7.94 -3.37 -1.42
C PHE A 139 7.72 -3.44 -2.93
N LEU A 140 8.72 -3.06 -3.74
CA LEU A 140 8.64 -3.15 -5.20
C LEU A 140 8.53 -4.60 -5.69
N LEU A 141 9.39 -5.49 -5.19
CA LEU A 141 9.36 -6.90 -5.59
C LEU A 141 8.04 -7.57 -5.19
N LEU A 142 7.54 -7.28 -3.98
CA LEU A 142 6.25 -7.78 -3.52
C LEU A 142 5.10 -7.21 -4.37
N GLY A 143 5.09 -5.90 -4.63
CA GLY A 143 4.04 -5.25 -5.43
C GLY A 143 4.00 -5.76 -6.87
N TRP A 144 5.14 -5.83 -7.55
CA TRP A 144 5.24 -6.32 -8.92
C TRP A 144 5.05 -7.83 -9.05
N SER A 145 5.14 -8.58 -7.94
CA SER A 145 4.70 -9.98 -7.94
C SER A 145 3.20 -10.13 -8.27
N GLY A 146 2.43 -9.04 -8.26
CA GLY A 146 1.05 -9.00 -8.78
C GLY A 146 0.92 -9.42 -10.26
N ILE A 147 1.97 -9.33 -11.06
CA ILE A 147 1.99 -9.87 -12.43
C ILE A 147 1.61 -11.36 -12.43
N TRP A 148 2.05 -12.12 -11.42
CA TRP A 148 1.71 -13.53 -11.28
C TRP A 148 0.21 -13.74 -11.03
N VAL A 149 -0.41 -12.87 -10.23
CA VAL A 149 -1.85 -12.89 -9.95
C VAL A 149 -2.66 -12.60 -11.22
N ILE A 150 -2.16 -11.69 -12.07
CA ILE A 150 -2.77 -11.40 -13.38
C ILE A 150 -2.77 -12.64 -14.27
N PHE A 151 -1.66 -13.38 -14.32
CA PHE A 151 -1.58 -14.61 -15.13
C PHE A 151 -2.57 -15.68 -14.66
N ASP A 152 -2.70 -15.90 -13.34
CA ASP A 152 -3.65 -16.88 -12.80
C ASP A 152 -5.11 -16.45 -13.02
N SER A 153 -5.40 -15.15 -12.90
CA SER A 153 -6.75 -14.60 -13.07
C SER A 153 -7.05 -14.15 -14.51
N TRP A 154 -6.25 -14.56 -15.48
CA TRP A 154 -6.27 -14.00 -16.85
C TRP A 154 -7.64 -14.10 -17.51
N ASP A 155 -8.35 -15.23 -17.34
CA ASP A 155 -9.65 -15.45 -17.96
C ASP A 155 -10.76 -14.50 -17.46
N ILE A 156 -10.58 -13.93 -16.27
CA ILE A 156 -11.50 -12.95 -15.69
C ILE A 156 -11.05 -11.55 -16.09
N VAL A 157 -9.76 -11.30 -15.86
CA VAL A 157 -9.14 -9.99 -16.05
C VAL A 157 -9.14 -9.55 -17.53
N LYS A 158 -9.11 -10.49 -18.49
CA LYS A 158 -9.21 -10.19 -19.93
C LYS A 158 -10.62 -9.80 -20.41
N LYS A 159 -11.66 -9.99 -19.58
CA LYS A 159 -13.05 -9.69 -19.97
C LYS A 159 -13.33 -8.19 -19.97
N ASP A 160 -12.62 -7.45 -19.12
CA ASP A 160 -12.66 -6.00 -19.09
C ASP A 160 -11.23 -5.44 -19.01
N ASN A 161 -10.80 -4.81 -20.09
CA ASN A 161 -9.48 -4.18 -20.20
C ASN A 161 -9.23 -3.13 -19.10
N ASN A 162 -10.29 -2.55 -18.52
CA ASN A 162 -10.16 -1.59 -17.44
C ASN A 162 -9.60 -2.24 -16.16
N ILE A 163 -9.92 -3.51 -15.88
CA ILE A 163 -9.37 -4.22 -14.72
C ILE A 163 -7.83 -4.22 -14.79
N LEU A 164 -7.27 -4.61 -15.93
CA LEU A 164 -5.82 -4.58 -16.19
C LEU A 164 -5.25 -3.18 -16.15
N LEU A 165 -5.91 -2.24 -16.81
CA LEU A 165 -5.44 -0.87 -16.91
C LEU A 165 -5.26 -0.25 -15.52
N PHE A 166 -6.27 -0.34 -14.65
CA PHE A 166 -6.21 0.23 -13.31
C PHE A 166 -5.23 -0.52 -12.40
N LEU A 167 -5.11 -1.84 -12.51
CA LEU A 167 -4.10 -2.60 -11.77
C LEU A 167 -2.67 -2.18 -12.17
N PHE A 168 -2.43 -2.03 -13.48
CA PHE A 168 -1.15 -1.58 -14.01
C PHE A 168 -0.85 -0.13 -13.62
N LEU A 169 -1.81 0.78 -13.76
CA LEU A 169 -1.68 2.17 -13.33
C LEU A 169 -1.38 2.26 -11.83
N GLY A 170 -1.98 1.38 -11.02
CA GLY A 170 -1.66 1.28 -9.60
C GLY A 170 -0.20 0.95 -9.34
N GLY A 171 0.34 -0.08 -10.00
CA GLY A 171 1.76 -0.43 -9.94
C GLY A 171 2.68 0.70 -10.43
N VAL A 172 2.28 1.44 -11.47
CA VAL A 172 2.99 2.62 -11.97
C VAL A 172 2.99 3.76 -10.94
N PHE A 173 1.86 4.09 -10.33
CA PHE A 173 1.78 5.13 -9.29
C PHE A 173 2.65 4.77 -8.08
N TYR A 174 2.60 3.53 -7.59
CA TYR A 174 3.47 3.09 -6.50
C TYR A 174 4.94 3.21 -6.87
N SER A 175 5.33 2.79 -8.08
CA SER A 175 6.72 2.84 -8.54
C SER A 175 7.20 4.28 -8.75
N ALA A 176 6.38 5.14 -9.37
CA ALA A 176 6.70 6.54 -9.59
C ALA A 176 6.83 7.31 -8.27
N GLY A 177 6.00 6.98 -7.28
CA GLY A 177 6.07 7.58 -5.96
C GLY A 177 7.44 7.42 -5.30
N ILE A 178 8.16 6.32 -5.58
CA ILE A 178 9.44 6.01 -4.92
C ILE A 178 10.48 7.11 -5.13
N LEU A 179 10.41 7.81 -6.26
CA LEU A 179 11.24 8.99 -6.55
C LEU A 179 11.12 10.07 -5.46
N PHE A 180 9.98 10.11 -4.77
CA PHE A 180 9.65 11.04 -3.69
C PHE A 180 9.62 10.39 -2.30
N TYR A 181 9.97 9.11 -2.15
CA TYR A 181 9.89 8.40 -0.87
C TYR A 181 10.89 8.95 0.17
N ASN A 182 12.16 9.11 -0.23
CA ASN A 182 13.23 9.54 0.66
C ASN A 182 14.12 10.61 0.04
N GLU A 183 13.51 11.71 -0.35
CA GLU A 183 14.19 12.84 -0.97
C GLU A 183 14.46 13.96 0.05
N LEU A 184 15.42 13.67 0.94
CA LEU A 184 15.78 14.46 2.13
C LEU A 184 16.06 15.95 1.88
N TYR A 185 16.18 16.41 0.64
CA TYR A 185 16.51 17.79 0.30
C TYR A 185 15.41 18.54 -0.44
N LYS A 186 14.28 17.90 -0.75
CA LYS A 186 13.14 18.52 -1.45
C LYS A 186 12.02 18.81 -0.47
N LYS A 187 11.43 20.02 -0.48
CA LYS A 187 10.23 20.28 0.36
C LYS A 187 9.05 19.44 -0.11
N TYR A 188 8.18 19.02 0.81
CA TYR A 188 6.94 18.26 0.56
C TYR A 188 7.10 16.92 -0.17
N TYR A 189 8.33 16.39 -0.29
CA TYR A 189 8.59 15.12 -0.98
C TYR A 189 7.72 13.98 -0.44
N HIS A 190 7.63 13.84 0.88
CA HIS A 190 6.89 12.75 1.51
C HIS A 190 5.37 12.92 1.36
N PHE A 191 4.87 14.15 1.37
CA PHE A 191 3.47 14.43 1.07
C PHE A 191 3.12 14.01 -0.36
N ILE A 192 4.01 14.29 -1.32
CA ILE A 192 3.83 13.87 -2.71
C ILE A 192 3.86 12.35 -2.81
N TRP A 193 4.78 11.68 -2.08
CA TRP A 193 4.76 10.22 -1.93
C TRP A 193 3.40 9.71 -1.44
N HIS A 194 2.79 10.35 -0.43
CA HIS A 194 1.43 9.98 0.02
C HIS A 194 0.41 10.09 -1.11
N LEU A 195 0.45 11.15 -1.93
CA LEU A 195 -0.47 11.27 -3.06
C LEU A 195 -0.31 10.12 -4.06
N PHE A 196 0.92 9.71 -4.37
CA PHE A 196 1.18 8.54 -5.23
C PHE A 196 0.66 7.23 -4.62
N VAL A 197 0.85 7.02 -3.32
CA VAL A 197 0.32 5.86 -2.59
C VAL A 197 -1.21 5.84 -2.62
N ILE A 198 -1.85 6.99 -2.40
CA ILE A 198 -3.31 7.14 -2.47
C ILE A 198 -3.82 6.82 -3.88
N LEU A 199 -3.23 7.42 -4.92
CA LEU A 199 -3.63 7.19 -6.31
C LEU A 199 -3.44 5.71 -6.70
N GLY A 200 -2.31 5.10 -6.32
CA GLY A 200 -2.05 3.70 -6.56
C GLY A 200 -3.09 2.79 -5.91
N ASN A 201 -3.42 3.06 -4.65
CA ASN A 201 -4.42 2.31 -3.91
C ASN A 201 -5.84 2.49 -4.49
N LEU A 202 -6.23 3.71 -4.84
CA LEU A 202 -7.53 3.98 -5.48
C LEU A 202 -7.66 3.26 -6.83
N CYS A 203 -6.58 3.15 -7.61
CA CYS A 203 -6.59 2.36 -8.83
C CYS A 203 -6.82 0.87 -8.53
N HIS A 204 -6.17 0.31 -7.50
CA HIS A 204 -6.39 -1.08 -7.10
C HIS A 204 -7.83 -1.31 -6.62
N VAL A 205 -8.35 -0.42 -5.77
CA VAL A 205 -9.73 -0.48 -5.28
C VAL A 205 -10.73 -0.41 -6.44
N TYR A 206 -10.48 0.44 -7.44
CA TYR A 206 -11.37 0.54 -8.60
C TYR A 206 -11.28 -0.69 -9.50
N SER A 207 -10.08 -1.25 -9.71
CA SER A 207 -9.91 -2.54 -10.41
C SER A 207 -10.69 -3.67 -9.71
N ILE A 208 -10.67 -3.71 -8.37
CA ILE A 208 -11.46 -4.67 -7.57
C ILE A 208 -12.96 -4.40 -7.66
N HIS A 209 -13.38 -3.13 -7.70
CA HIS A 209 -14.77 -2.79 -7.93
C HIS A 209 -15.27 -3.30 -9.30
N LEU A 210 -14.47 -3.16 -10.35
CA LEU A 210 -14.77 -3.72 -11.68
C LEU A 210 -14.76 -5.25 -11.68
N LEU A 211 -13.89 -5.89 -10.89
CA LEU A 211 -13.85 -7.35 -10.75
C LEU A 211 -15.14 -7.94 -10.13
N LEU A 212 -15.80 -7.17 -9.26
CA LEU A 212 -16.98 -7.63 -8.50
C LEU A 212 -18.32 -7.39 -9.22
N ASN A 213 -18.35 -6.62 -10.31
CA ASN A 213 -19.56 -6.27 -11.06
C ASN A 213 -19.54 -6.87 -12.48
#